data_AF-A0AAD9R7G9-F1
#
_entry.id   AF-A0AAD9R7G9-F1
#
_cell.length_a   1.000
_cell.length_b   1.000
_cell.length_c   1.000
_cell.angle_alpha   90.00
_cell.angle_beta   90.00
_cell.angle_gamma   90.00
#
_symmetry.space_group_name_H-M   'P 1'
#
loop_
_entity.id
_entity.type
_entity.pdbx_description
1 polymer ?
#
loop_
_entity_poly.entity_id
_entity_poly.type
_entity_poly.pdbx_seq_one_letter_code
_entity_poly.pdbx_strand_id
1 'polypeptide(L)'
;MGCSEPRAQEDLAYSKLSPFVNEVFGNIVGETKCCLLQKRGLLEIKGSDTIEFLQGLVTHDVQAFHENADRKALYAFFSNAGGRAMYDVLLYKHGNSVKFPAFLLRCDSQVITDLTNHLKRFQLRSKVDICQGAEYESWVIFSPSGAVVLQYPTASLDILLLKRDAYERPQ
;
A
#
# COMPACT_ATOMS: atom_id res chain seq x y z
N MET A 1 -10.38 34.92 14.44
CA MET A 1 -9.26 34.62 13.51
C MET A 1 -9.62 33.34 12.78
N GLY A 2 -10.06 33.48 11.53
CA GLY A 2 -10.63 32.38 10.75
C GLY A 2 -9.56 31.44 10.24
N CYS A 3 -9.74 30.14 10.47
CA CYS A 3 -9.08 29.10 9.69
C CYS A 3 -9.59 29.21 8.25
N SER A 4 -8.73 29.68 7.34
CA SER A 4 -8.92 29.53 5.91
C SER A 4 -8.90 28.03 5.56
N GLU A 5 -9.98 27.55 4.95
CA GLU A 5 -10.18 26.14 4.54
C GLU A 5 -9.18 25.69 3.47
N PRO A 6 -8.77 24.40 3.45
CA PRO A 6 -7.85 23.85 2.45
C PRO A 6 -8.53 23.49 1.11
N ARG A 7 -9.66 24.12 0.76
CA ARG A 7 -10.48 23.74 -0.43
C ARG A 7 -9.71 23.78 -1.75
N ALA A 8 -8.84 24.78 -1.95
CA ALA A 8 -8.11 24.94 -3.20
C ALA A 8 -7.10 23.80 -3.49
N GLN A 9 -6.63 23.11 -2.45
CA GLN A 9 -5.66 22.02 -2.57
C GLN A 9 -6.35 20.66 -2.72
N GLU A 10 -7.56 20.51 -2.16
CA GLU A 10 -8.49 19.41 -2.45
C GLU A 10 -8.96 19.48 -3.92
N ASP A 11 -9.41 20.64 -4.40
CA ASP A 11 -9.95 20.81 -5.76
C ASP A 11 -8.92 20.50 -6.86
N LEU A 12 -7.64 20.84 -6.64
CA LEU A 12 -6.54 20.53 -7.57
C LEU A 12 -6.12 19.06 -7.54
N ALA A 13 -6.33 18.37 -6.42
CA ALA A 13 -6.15 16.92 -6.33
C ALA A 13 -7.29 16.20 -7.07
N TYR A 14 -8.53 16.65 -6.90
CA TYR A 14 -9.70 16.15 -7.61
C TYR A 14 -9.60 16.31 -9.14
N SER A 15 -9.01 17.40 -9.64
CA SER A 15 -8.85 17.60 -11.09
C SER A 15 -7.80 16.68 -11.73
N LYS A 16 -6.78 16.24 -11.00
CA LYS A 16 -5.77 15.26 -11.47
C LYS A 16 -6.24 13.80 -11.40
N LEU A 17 -7.35 13.58 -10.72
CA LEU A 17 -7.93 12.27 -10.44
C LEU A 17 -9.01 11.85 -11.43
N SER A 18 -9.49 12.77 -12.28
CA SER A 18 -10.85 12.69 -12.81
C SER A 18 -11.19 11.41 -13.58
N PRO A 19 -10.35 10.81 -14.44
CA PRO A 19 -10.77 9.62 -15.17
C PRO A 19 -10.82 8.37 -14.28
N PHE A 20 -9.77 8.20 -13.46
CA PHE A 20 -9.53 7.00 -12.67
C PHE A 20 -10.39 6.95 -11.40
N VAL A 21 -10.54 8.10 -10.72
CA VAL A 21 -11.49 8.23 -9.61
C VAL A 21 -12.90 8.04 -10.13
N ASN A 22 -13.28 8.56 -11.30
CA ASN A 22 -14.62 8.29 -11.83
C ASN A 22 -14.90 6.81 -12.12
N GLU A 23 -13.90 6.04 -12.57
CA GLU A 23 -14.04 4.57 -12.74
C GLU A 23 -14.23 3.86 -11.39
N VAL A 24 -13.46 4.25 -10.38
CA VAL A 24 -13.59 3.67 -9.03
C VAL A 24 -14.92 4.06 -8.42
N PHE A 25 -15.27 5.35 -8.44
CA PHE A 25 -16.48 5.92 -7.87
C PHE A 25 -17.75 5.53 -8.60
N GLY A 26 -17.70 5.24 -9.90
CA GLY A 26 -18.82 4.68 -10.65
C GLY A 26 -19.33 3.35 -10.07
N ASN A 27 -18.46 2.65 -9.35
CA ASN A 27 -18.76 1.39 -8.66
C ASN A 27 -19.03 1.57 -7.15
N ILE A 28 -19.13 2.81 -6.65
CA ILE A 28 -19.36 3.10 -5.23
C ILE A 28 -20.79 3.63 -5.03
N VAL A 29 -21.56 2.96 -4.18
CA VAL A 29 -22.91 3.42 -3.83
C VAL A 29 -22.87 4.22 -2.52
N GLY A 30 -23.42 5.43 -2.55
CA GLY A 30 -23.59 6.29 -1.37
C GLY A 30 -22.60 7.45 -1.28
N GLU A 31 -22.77 8.31 -0.28
CA GLU A 31 -21.86 9.43 -0.02
C GLU A 31 -20.49 8.88 0.40
N THR A 32 -19.46 9.14 -0.41
CA THR A 32 -18.10 8.71 -0.13
C THR A 32 -17.09 9.84 -0.32
N LYS A 33 -16.02 9.76 0.46
CA LYS A 33 -14.89 10.68 0.43
C LYS A 33 -13.63 9.88 0.16
N CYS A 34 -12.72 10.45 -0.62
CA CYS A 34 -11.39 9.89 -0.83
C CYS A 34 -10.31 10.88 -0.43
N CYS A 35 -9.15 10.37 -0.01
CA CYS A 35 -8.00 11.20 0.29
C CYS A 35 -6.70 10.49 -0.10
N LEU A 36 -5.79 11.24 -0.72
CA LEU A 36 -4.42 10.79 -0.96
C LEU A 36 -3.65 10.84 0.36
N LEU A 37 -3.03 9.73 0.74
CA LEU A 37 -2.21 9.62 1.93
C LEU A 37 -0.78 10.07 1.63
N GLN A 38 -0.58 11.38 1.40
CA GLN A 38 0.71 11.98 1.00
C GLN A 38 1.87 11.71 1.95
N LYS A 39 1.58 11.43 3.23
CA LYS A 39 2.59 11.09 4.25
C LYS A 39 2.92 9.60 4.31
N ARG A 40 2.42 8.80 3.36
CA ARG A 40 2.70 7.37 3.28
C ARG A 40 3.55 7.07 2.06
N GLY A 41 4.57 6.25 2.27
CA GLY A 41 5.44 5.74 1.22
C GLY A 41 5.24 4.24 1.02
N LEU A 42 5.61 3.74 -0.15
CA LEU A 42 5.51 2.33 -0.52
C LEU A 42 6.89 1.78 -0.91
N LEU A 43 7.21 0.59 -0.41
CA LEU A 43 8.34 -0.22 -0.88
C LEU A 43 7.81 -1.44 -1.62
N GLU A 44 8.42 -1.79 -2.74
CA GLU A 44 8.22 -3.07 -3.39
C GLU A 44 9.34 -4.03 -2.95
N ILE A 45 8.96 -5.23 -2.52
CA ILE A 45 9.88 -6.33 -2.24
C ILE A 45 9.45 -7.54 -3.06
N LYS A 46 10.35 -8.10 -3.87
CA LYS A 46 10.06 -9.25 -4.74
C LYS A 46 11.25 -10.16 -4.92
N GLY A 47 11.01 -11.44 -5.21
CA GLY A 47 12.08 -12.42 -5.38
C GLY A 47 11.70 -13.79 -4.86
N SER A 48 12.56 -14.79 -5.06
CA SER A 48 12.26 -16.16 -4.64
C SER A 48 12.25 -16.35 -3.13
N ASP A 49 13.03 -15.51 -2.42
CA ASP A 49 13.27 -15.67 -0.99
C ASP A 49 12.44 -14.67 -0.16
N THR A 50 11.51 -13.93 -0.79
CA THR A 50 10.76 -12.82 -0.17
C THR A 50 10.04 -13.23 1.10
N ILE A 51 9.39 -14.39 1.11
CA ILE A 51 8.57 -14.82 2.25
C ILE A 51 9.48 -15.15 3.45
N GLU A 52 10.50 -15.99 3.23
CA GLU A 52 11.48 -16.35 4.26
C GLU A 52 12.23 -15.11 4.78
N PHE A 53 12.63 -14.23 3.88
CA PHE A 53 13.28 -12.97 4.21
C PHE A 53 12.43 -12.11 5.14
N LEU A 54 11.13 -11.94 4.86
CA LEU A 54 10.24 -11.12 5.69
C LEU A 54 9.82 -11.83 6.98
N GLN A 55 9.64 -13.16 6.96
CA GLN A 55 9.21 -13.95 8.12
C GLN A 55 10.11 -13.74 9.34
N GLY A 56 11.42 -13.56 9.13
CA GLY A 56 12.39 -13.31 10.21
C GLY A 56 12.49 -11.86 10.68
N LEU A 57 11.81 -10.91 10.01
CA LEU A 57 11.99 -9.47 10.23
C LEU A 57 10.74 -8.76 10.76
N VAL A 58 9.55 -9.30 10.49
CA VAL A 58 8.29 -8.72 10.94
C VAL A 58 7.66 -9.49 12.09
N THR A 59 6.80 -8.82 12.87
CA THR A 59 6.15 -9.41 14.05
C THR A 59 5.05 -10.43 13.74
N HIS A 60 4.64 -10.58 12.48
CA HIS A 60 3.52 -11.43 12.09
C HIS A 60 3.95 -12.52 11.12
N ASP A 61 3.19 -13.61 11.09
CA ASP A 61 3.43 -14.74 10.19
C ASP A 61 3.14 -14.37 8.71
N VAL A 62 4.22 -14.20 7.95
CA VAL A 62 4.20 -13.85 6.52
C VAL A 62 3.88 -15.07 5.66
N GLN A 63 4.31 -16.27 6.08
CA GLN A 63 3.99 -17.52 5.38
C GLN A 63 2.49 -17.78 5.42
N ALA A 64 1.90 -17.77 6.61
CA ALA A 64 0.45 -17.96 6.78
C ALA A 64 -0.34 -16.85 6.06
N PHE A 65 0.18 -15.61 6.05
CA PHE A 65 -0.39 -14.54 5.26
C PHE A 65 -0.33 -14.84 3.76
N HIS A 66 0.82 -15.28 3.23
CA HIS A 66 1.01 -15.57 1.80
C HIS A 66 0.06 -16.68 1.33
N GLU A 67 -0.05 -17.77 2.08
CA GLU A 67 -0.87 -18.94 1.77
C GLU A 67 -2.37 -18.67 1.86
N ASN A 68 -2.81 -17.74 2.72
CA ASN A 68 -4.22 -17.41 2.86
C ASN A 68 -4.72 -16.55 1.68
N ALA A 69 -5.40 -17.17 0.71
CA ALA A 69 -5.89 -16.49 -0.49
C ALA A 69 -6.88 -15.35 -0.19
N ASP A 70 -7.65 -15.43 0.88
CA ASP A 70 -8.66 -14.44 1.27
C ASP A 70 -8.03 -13.21 1.94
N ARG A 71 -6.89 -13.39 2.61
CA ARG A 71 -6.19 -12.30 3.29
C ARG A 71 -5.33 -11.50 2.31
N LYS A 72 -5.67 -10.22 2.13
CA LYS A 72 -4.99 -9.31 1.18
C LYS A 72 -3.97 -8.39 1.81
N ALA A 73 -4.12 -8.10 3.10
CA ALA A 73 -3.15 -7.32 3.84
C ALA A 73 -2.80 -7.89 5.21
N LEU A 74 -1.64 -7.46 5.67
CA LEU A 74 -1.08 -7.80 6.96
C LEU A 74 -0.48 -6.53 7.57
N TYR A 75 -1.02 -6.10 8.72
CA TYR A 75 -0.38 -5.08 9.54
C TYR A 75 0.70 -5.75 10.39
N ALA A 76 1.90 -5.20 10.41
CA ALA A 76 3.01 -5.73 11.18
C ALA A 76 3.99 -4.63 11.59
N PHE A 77 4.93 -4.99 12.46
CA PHE A 77 6.03 -4.12 12.84
C PHE A 77 7.36 -4.76 12.46
N PHE A 78 8.32 -3.94 12.06
CA PHE A 78 9.74 -4.26 12.12
C PHE A 78 10.27 -3.86 13.49
N SER A 79 11.00 -4.75 14.14
CA SER A 79 11.55 -4.53 15.47
C SER A 79 13.08 -4.46 15.45
N ASN A 80 13.66 -3.80 16.44
CA ASN A 80 15.09 -3.92 16.68
C ASN A 80 15.43 -5.25 17.39
N ALA A 81 16.72 -5.54 17.53
CA ALA A 81 17.21 -6.74 18.23
C ALA A 81 16.78 -6.82 19.71
N GLY A 82 16.38 -5.69 20.32
CA GLY A 82 15.83 -5.63 21.67
C GLY A 82 14.31 -5.78 21.75
N GLY A 83 13.64 -6.12 20.64
CA GLY A 83 12.19 -6.34 20.58
C GLY A 83 11.33 -5.07 20.60
N ARG A 84 11.93 -3.87 20.43
CA ARG A 84 11.16 -2.61 20.33
C ARG A 84 10.73 -2.39 18.88
N ALA A 85 9.46 -2.04 18.69
CA ALA A 85 8.93 -1.64 17.39
C ALA A 85 9.69 -0.41 16.86
N MET A 86 10.15 -0.48 15.62
CA MET A 86 10.82 0.62 14.91
C MET A 86 9.92 1.21 13.83
N TYR A 87 9.31 0.34 13.01
CA TYR A 87 8.53 0.75 11.85
C TYR A 87 7.23 -0.04 11.82
N ASP A 88 6.11 0.64 11.73
CA ASP A 88 4.83 0.02 11.42
C ASP A 88 4.64 -0.07 9.91
N VAL A 89 4.09 -1.19 9.45
CA VAL A 89 3.90 -1.44 8.03
C VAL A 89 2.57 -2.11 7.77
N LEU A 90 1.96 -1.76 6.64
CA LEU A 90 0.88 -2.54 6.05
C LEU A 90 1.41 -3.21 4.79
N LEU A 91 1.50 -4.55 4.83
CA LEU A 91 1.92 -5.38 3.70
C LEU A 91 0.71 -5.70 2.85
N TYR A 92 0.86 -5.61 1.53
CA TYR A 92 -0.13 -6.05 0.55
C TYR A 92 0.51 -7.07 -0.38
N LYS A 93 -0.23 -8.11 -0.75
CA LYS A 93 0.20 -9.04 -1.79
C LYS A 93 0.33 -8.30 -3.12
N HIS A 94 1.43 -8.52 -3.82
CA HIS A 94 1.69 -7.90 -5.11
C HIS A 94 2.10 -8.96 -6.14
N GLY A 95 1.60 -8.82 -7.36
CA GLY A 95 1.79 -9.82 -8.41
C GLY A 95 1.15 -11.19 -8.12
N ASN A 96 1.19 -12.07 -9.11
CA ASN A 96 0.58 -13.41 -9.06
C ASN A 96 1.62 -14.53 -9.21
N SER A 97 2.91 -14.21 -9.05
CA SER A 97 4.00 -15.17 -9.22
C SER A 97 4.20 -16.01 -7.96
N VAL A 98 3.95 -17.31 -8.06
CA VAL A 98 4.26 -18.26 -6.99
C VAL A 98 5.78 -18.43 -6.82
N LYS A 99 6.54 -18.39 -7.93
CA LYS A 99 8.00 -18.59 -7.92
C LYS A 99 8.76 -17.36 -7.39
N PHE A 100 8.18 -16.18 -7.57
CA PHE A 100 8.78 -14.91 -7.16
C PHE A 100 7.73 -14.10 -6.41
N PRO A 101 7.42 -14.46 -5.16
CA PRO A 101 6.49 -13.70 -4.34
C PRO A 101 6.90 -12.23 -4.27
N ALA A 102 5.90 -11.34 -4.33
CA ALA A 102 6.09 -9.91 -4.18
C ALA A 102 5.08 -9.30 -3.19
N PHE A 103 5.53 -8.27 -2.48
CA PHE A 103 4.70 -7.50 -1.56
C PHE A 103 4.96 -6.01 -1.72
N LEU A 104 3.92 -5.21 -1.48
CA LEU A 104 4.03 -3.78 -1.26
C LEU A 104 3.97 -3.49 0.24
N LEU A 105 4.94 -2.77 0.77
CA LEU A 105 5.00 -2.36 2.17
C LEU A 105 4.69 -0.87 2.28
N ARG A 106 3.52 -0.53 2.83
CA ARG A 106 3.18 0.87 3.16
C ARG A 106 3.73 1.23 4.52
N CYS A 107 4.47 2.34 4.59
CA CYS A 107 5.04 2.90 5.81
C CYS A 107 4.85 4.43 5.84
N ASP A 108 5.28 5.08 6.92
CA ASP A 108 5.45 6.54 6.93
C ASP A 108 6.53 6.95 5.90
N SER A 109 6.22 7.94 5.07
CA SER A 109 7.14 8.48 4.07
C SER A 109 8.45 8.99 4.66
N GLN A 110 8.46 9.46 5.92
CA GLN A 110 9.66 9.98 6.58
C GLN A 110 10.65 8.87 6.92
N VAL A 111 10.20 7.63 7.10
CA VAL A 111 11.05 6.49 7.50
C VAL A 111 11.38 5.55 6.34
N ILE A 112 10.87 5.81 5.13
CA ILE A 112 11.02 4.89 3.99
C ILE A 112 12.48 4.58 3.64
N THR A 113 13.36 5.59 3.70
CA THR A 113 14.80 5.44 3.47
C THR A 113 15.45 4.61 4.56
N ASP A 114 15.10 4.85 5.83
CA ASP A 114 15.65 4.12 6.98
C ASP A 114 15.19 2.67 7.00
N LEU A 115 13.92 2.41 6.68
CA LEU A 115 13.37 1.08 6.51
C LEU A 115 14.05 0.35 5.33
N THR A 116 14.26 1.02 4.19
CA THR A 116 14.97 0.43 3.04
C THR A 116 16.39 0.01 3.44
N ASN A 117 17.11 0.89 4.13
CA ASN A 117 18.47 0.61 4.62
C ASN A 117 18.46 -0.50 5.67
N HIS A 118 17.45 -0.55 6.53
CA HIS A 118 17.25 -1.63 7.49
C HIS A 118 17.08 -2.98 6.79
N LEU A 119 16.20 -3.09 5.81
CA LEU A 119 16.00 -4.32 5.05
C LEU A 119 17.26 -4.74 4.28
N LYS A 120 17.95 -3.79 3.63
CA LYS A 120 19.20 -4.07 2.90
C LYS A 120 20.31 -4.64 3.79
N ARG A 121 20.35 -4.28 5.08
CA ARG A 121 21.30 -4.89 6.05
C ARG A 121 21.05 -6.38 6.26
N PHE A 122 19.80 -6.83 6.17
CA PHE A 122 19.43 -8.25 6.33
C PHE A 122 19.47 -9.03 5.01
N GLN A 123 19.63 -8.37 3.87
CA GLN A 123 19.58 -8.96 2.52
C GLN A 123 20.84 -9.77 2.14
N LEU A 124 21.53 -10.36 3.09
CA LEU A 124 22.75 -11.11 2.81
C LEU A 124 22.39 -12.44 2.12
N ARG A 125 22.76 -12.58 0.84
CA ARG A 125 22.55 -13.77 0.00
C ARG A 125 21.09 -14.10 -0.34
N SER A 126 20.11 -13.42 0.26
CA SER A 126 18.69 -13.54 -0.10
C SER A 126 18.45 -13.01 -1.51
N LYS A 127 17.80 -13.81 -2.34
CA LYS A 127 17.36 -13.46 -3.69
C LYS A 127 16.07 -12.65 -3.65
N VAL A 128 16.17 -11.46 -3.08
CA VAL A 128 15.11 -10.45 -3.04
C VAL A 128 15.61 -9.18 -3.70
N ASP A 129 14.71 -8.43 -4.31
CA ASP A 129 14.88 -7.09 -4.82
C ASP A 129 14.02 -6.14 -3.97
N ILE A 130 14.57 -4.98 -3.63
CA ILE A 130 13.97 -4.01 -2.71
C ILE A 130 14.08 -2.63 -3.35
N CYS A 131 12.94 -2.10 -3.79
CA CYS A 131 12.85 -0.82 -4.49
C CYS A 131 11.79 0.08 -3.86
N GLN A 132 11.93 1.40 -4.04
CA GLN A 132 10.82 2.31 -3.74
C GLN A 132 9.72 2.13 -4.78
N GLY A 133 8.48 1.97 -4.33
CA GLY A 133 7.31 1.83 -5.20
C GLY A 133 6.78 3.20 -5.64
N ALA A 134 7.63 4.02 -6.28
CA ALA A 134 7.29 5.39 -6.69
C ALA A 134 6.18 5.44 -7.77
N GLU A 135 5.92 4.31 -8.44
CA GLU A 135 4.81 4.12 -9.36
C GLU A 135 3.44 3.94 -8.67
N TYR A 136 3.42 3.82 -7.33
CA TYR A 136 2.19 3.63 -6.55
C TYR A 136 1.88 4.83 -5.66
N GLU A 137 0.60 5.11 -5.50
CA GLU A 137 0.08 6.09 -4.56
C GLU A 137 -0.87 5.40 -3.56
N SER A 138 -0.82 5.81 -2.29
CA SER A 138 -1.73 5.27 -1.27
C SER A 138 -2.92 6.19 -1.09
N TRP A 139 -4.12 5.64 -1.30
CA TRP A 139 -5.39 6.34 -1.11
C TRP A 139 -6.19 5.71 0.02
N VAL A 140 -7.11 6.47 0.58
CA VAL A 140 -8.19 5.97 1.44
C VAL A 140 -9.52 6.41 0.87
N ILE A 141 -10.51 5.52 0.93
CA ILE A 141 -11.91 5.81 0.61
C ILE A 141 -12.73 5.47 1.85
N PHE A 142 -13.61 6.37 2.25
CA PHE A 142 -14.47 6.16 3.42
C PHE A 142 -15.83 6.79 3.20
N SER A 143 -16.84 6.25 3.87
CA SER A 143 -18.19 6.78 3.88
C SER A 143 -18.49 7.38 5.27
N PRO A 144 -18.91 8.65 5.36
CA PRO A 144 -19.38 9.22 6.62
C PRO A 144 -20.57 8.47 7.21
N SER A 145 -21.38 7.79 6.39
CA SER A 145 -22.50 6.97 6.84
C SER A 145 -22.10 5.56 7.28
N GLY A 146 -20.80 5.24 7.27
CA GLY A 146 -20.22 4.04 7.86
C GLY A 146 -20.08 2.84 6.93
N ALA A 147 -20.78 2.81 5.79
CA ALA A 147 -20.65 1.74 4.80
C ALA A 147 -20.18 2.27 3.45
N VAL A 148 -19.10 1.68 2.94
CA VAL A 148 -18.66 1.84 1.54
C VAL A 148 -19.00 0.54 0.84
N VAL A 149 -19.89 0.58 -0.14
CA VAL A 149 -20.21 -0.59 -0.97
C VAL A 149 -19.44 -0.47 -2.27
N LEU A 150 -18.42 -1.32 -2.43
CA LEU A 150 -17.61 -1.41 -3.65
C LEU A 150 -18.20 -2.49 -4.57
N GLN A 151 -18.68 -2.12 -5.75
CA GLN A 151 -19.30 -3.03 -6.74
C GLN A 151 -18.26 -3.70 -7.66
N TYR A 152 -17.17 -4.22 -7.11
CA TYR A 152 -16.20 -4.98 -7.92
C TYR A 152 -16.58 -6.48 -8.01
N PRO A 153 -16.39 -7.13 -9.18
CA PRO A 153 -16.73 -8.56 -9.36
C PRO A 153 -15.91 -9.52 -8.49
N THR A 154 -14.78 -9.06 -7.95
CA THR A 154 -13.83 -9.89 -7.21
C THR A 154 -14.08 -9.72 -5.71
N ALA A 155 -14.79 -10.69 -5.14
CA ALA A 155 -15.07 -10.94 -3.72
C ALA A 155 -14.49 -9.95 -2.69
N SER A 156 -15.36 -9.14 -2.06
CA SER A 156 -15.18 -8.58 -0.70
C SER A 156 -13.78 -8.04 -0.39
N LEU A 157 -13.29 -7.07 -1.17
CA LEU A 157 -11.97 -6.49 -0.94
C LEU A 157 -12.09 -5.13 -0.25
N ASP A 158 -11.63 -5.04 1.00
CA ASP A 158 -11.38 -3.76 1.70
C ASP A 158 -10.17 -3.00 1.10
N ILE A 159 -9.40 -3.66 0.23
CA ILE A 159 -8.14 -3.15 -0.32
C ILE A 159 -8.09 -3.47 -1.82
N LEU A 160 -7.97 -2.41 -2.62
CA LEU A 160 -7.87 -2.48 -4.07
C LEU A 160 -6.49 -2.02 -4.50
N LEU A 161 -5.75 -2.88 -5.21
CA LEU A 161 -4.59 -2.46 -5.98
C LEU A 161 -5.02 -2.27 -7.42
N LEU A 162 -5.00 -1.02 -7.86
CA LEU A 162 -5.44 -0.62 -9.18
C LEU A 162 -4.21 -0.20 -9.98
N LYS A 163 -4.07 -0.75 -11.19
CA LYS A 163 -3.02 -0.36 -12.10
C LYS A 163 -3.45 0.93 -12.80
N ARG A 164 -2.62 1.96 -12.77
CA ARG A 164 -2.82 3.14 -13.62
C ARG A 164 -2.60 2.71 -15.07
N ASP A 165 -3.62 2.79 -15.91
CA ASP A 165 -3.43 2.60 -17.34
C ASP A 165 -2.48 3.66 -17.90
N ALA A 166 -1.63 3.27 -18.84
CA ALA A 166 -0.53 4.08 -19.36
C ALA A 166 -0.99 5.26 -20.25
N TYR A 167 -2.28 5.56 -20.29
CA TYR A 167 -2.84 6.68 -21.04
C TYR A 167 -2.91 7.89 -20.10
N GLU A 168 -2.45 9.06 -20.56
CA GLU A 168 -2.29 10.31 -19.81
C GLU A 168 -0.95 10.48 -19.08
N ARG A 169 0.15 10.52 -19.85
CA ARG A 169 1.12 11.61 -19.62
C ARG A 169 0.68 12.80 -20.49
N PRO A 170 0.41 13.99 -19.91
CA PRO A 170 0.35 15.20 -20.71
C PRO A 170 1.76 15.48 -21.25
N GLN A 171 1.83 15.85 -22.53
CA GLN A 171 3.03 16.43 -23.15
C GLN A 171 3.30 17.82 -22.57
#